data_AF-A0A821JX27-F1
#
_entry.id   AF-A0A821JX27-F1
#
_cell.length_a   1.000
_cell.length_b   1.000
_cell.length_c   1.000
_cell.angle_alpha   90.00
_cell.angle_beta   90.00
_cell.angle_gamma   90.00
#
_symmetry.space_group_name_H-M   'P 1'
#
loop_
_entity.id
_entity.type
_entity.pdbx_description
1 polymer ?
#
loop_
_entity_poly.entity_id
_entity_poly.type
_entity_poly.pdbx_seq_one_letter_code
_entity_poly.pdbx_strand_id
1 'polypeptide(L)'
;SSLWPESDNFLHFDTLTPFANHLNVDLDALSNELMVVKPMLQNKLLTSIIDLYIELHLFKEAFSKLTAVIKSTMTIPVSSTTCERTFSKMKTIKTTVRNSMTDVRLSDIYLLAIERDLDINFEQIIDAFSDIHKNSRIILK
;
A
#
# COMPACT_ATOMS: atom_id res chain seq x y z
N SER A 1 2.39 -9.19 18.01
CA SER A 1 3.01 -8.27 17.04
C SER A 1 3.57 -7.08 17.77
N SER A 2 4.83 -6.70 17.49
CA SER A 2 5.61 -5.72 18.29
C SER A 2 5.05 -4.28 18.36
N LEU A 3 3.99 -3.98 17.61
CA LEU A 3 3.32 -2.68 17.59
C LEU A 3 1.95 -2.70 18.30
N TRP A 4 1.55 -3.84 18.86
CA TRP A 4 0.30 -3.93 19.61
C TRP A 4 0.52 -3.52 21.06
N PRO A 5 -0.27 -2.56 21.60
CA PRO A 5 -0.04 -1.99 22.93
C PRO A 5 -0.15 -3.01 24.08
N GLU A 6 -0.91 -4.09 23.91
CA GLU A 6 -1.02 -5.19 24.87
C GLU A 6 0.01 -6.33 24.68
N SER A 7 0.93 -6.24 23.71
CA SER A 7 1.92 -7.32 23.53
C SER A 7 3.13 -7.12 24.44
N ASP A 8 3.62 -8.21 25.04
CA ASP A 8 4.86 -8.21 25.83
C ASP A 8 6.09 -7.70 25.04
N ASN A 9 6.00 -7.71 23.70
CA ASN A 9 7.01 -7.24 22.76
C ASN A 9 6.74 -5.81 22.21
N PHE A 10 5.92 -5.00 22.89
CA PHE A 10 5.62 -3.62 22.48
C PHE A 10 6.87 -2.75 22.48
N LEU A 11 7.23 -2.18 21.31
CA LEU A 11 8.33 -1.21 21.18
C LEU A 11 9.69 -1.73 21.68
N HIS A 12 10.01 -3.00 21.49
CA HIS A 12 11.36 -3.51 21.74
C HIS A 12 12.29 -3.21 20.57
N PHE A 13 13.54 -2.85 20.89
CA PHE A 13 14.54 -2.52 19.88
C PHE A 13 14.82 -3.73 18.98
N ASP A 14 14.90 -4.93 19.56
CA ASP A 14 15.25 -6.17 18.85
C ASP A 14 14.25 -6.55 17.75
N THR A 15 12.96 -6.31 17.98
CA THR A 15 11.90 -6.58 17.01
C THR A 15 11.78 -5.49 15.94
N LEU A 16 12.27 -4.29 16.22
CA LEU A 16 12.31 -3.14 15.32
C LEU A 16 13.60 -3.10 14.46
N THR A 17 14.69 -3.72 14.90
CA THR A 17 15.95 -3.81 14.13
C THR A 17 15.79 -4.35 12.70
N PRO A 18 15.05 -5.44 12.41
CA PRO A 18 14.88 -5.89 11.03
C PRO A 18 14.09 -4.90 10.17
N PHE A 19 13.10 -4.20 10.76
CA PHE A 19 12.32 -3.18 10.05
C PHE A 19 13.13 -1.91 9.81
N ALA A 20 13.90 -1.47 10.80
CA ALA A 20 14.76 -0.29 10.70
C ALA A 20 15.87 -0.48 9.65
N ASN A 21 16.48 -1.66 9.61
CA ASN A 21 17.42 -2.04 8.56
C ASN A 21 16.76 -2.07 7.17
N HIS A 22 15.55 -2.63 7.06
CA HIS A 22 14.81 -2.64 5.79
C HIS A 22 14.42 -1.23 5.30
N LEU A 23 14.26 -0.28 6.22
CA LEU A 23 13.80 1.08 5.95
C LEU A 23 14.95 2.11 5.90
N ASN A 24 16.23 1.67 6.00
CA ASN A 24 17.41 2.55 6.06
C ASN A 24 17.31 3.65 7.13
N VAL A 25 16.69 3.32 8.27
CA VAL A 25 16.53 4.24 9.39
C VAL A 25 17.74 4.10 10.31
N ASP A 26 18.30 5.25 10.71
CA ASP A 26 19.38 5.31 11.70
C ASP A 26 18.94 4.67 13.04
N LEU A 27 19.61 3.58 13.40
CA LEU A 27 19.30 2.75 14.57
C LEU A 27 19.56 3.50 15.88
N ASP A 28 20.58 4.36 15.92
CA ASP A 28 20.94 5.11 17.12
C ASP A 28 19.90 6.21 17.40
N ALA A 29 19.47 6.92 16.35
CA ALA A 29 18.36 7.88 16.44
C ALA A 29 17.05 7.21 16.87
N LEU A 30 16.74 6.03 16.33
CA LEU A 30 15.56 5.27 16.70
C LEU A 30 15.60 4.80 18.17
N SER A 31 16.77 4.35 18.65
CA SER A 31 16.96 3.94 20.04
C SER A 31 16.70 5.10 21.03
N ASN A 32 17.21 6.29 20.70
CA ASN A 32 17.00 7.50 21.49
C ASN A 32 15.52 7.92 21.51
N GLU A 33 14.85 7.92 20.35
CA GLU A 33 13.41 8.20 20.28
C GLU A 33 12.60 7.17 21.10
N LEU A 34 12.95 5.89 21.02
CA LEU A 34 12.28 4.79 21.72
C LEU A 34 12.42 4.90 23.25
N MET A 35 13.58 5.35 23.73
CA MET A 35 13.84 5.56 25.15
C MET A 35 12.96 6.66 25.75
N VAL A 36 12.65 7.71 24.97
CA VAL A 36 11.78 8.82 25.40
C VAL A 36 10.30 8.44 25.26
N VAL A 37 9.95 7.71 24.20
CA VAL A 37 8.57 7.35 23.88
C VAL A 37 8.01 6.28 24.84
N LYS A 38 8.83 5.33 25.30
CA LYS A 38 8.41 4.31 26.29
C LYS A 38 7.77 4.91 27.56
N PRO A 39 8.44 5.82 28.31
CA PRO A 39 7.84 6.43 29.49
C PRO A 39 6.70 7.41 29.16
N MET A 40 6.69 8.04 27.98
CA MET A 40 5.56 8.88 27.56
C MET A 40 4.28 8.07 27.28
N LEU A 41 4.42 6.84 26.77
CA LEU A 41 3.30 5.95 26.47
C LEU A 41 2.80 5.19 27.70
N GLN A 42 3.64 4.97 28.72
CA GLN A 42 3.24 4.31 29.98
C GLN A 42 2.09 5.03 30.70
N ASN A 43 1.92 6.34 30.47
CA ASN A 43 0.87 7.14 31.09
C ASN A 43 -0.42 7.26 30.25
N LYS A 44 -0.50 6.64 29.06
CA LYS A 44 -1.67 6.72 28.18
C LYS A 44 -2.24 5.34 27.90
N LEU A 45 -3.57 5.23 27.97
CA LEU A 45 -4.30 4.03 27.56
C LEU A 45 -4.38 4.01 26.02
N LEU A 46 -3.56 3.16 25.41
CA LEU A 46 -3.53 2.97 23.96
C LEU A 46 -4.40 1.76 23.63
N THR A 47 -5.59 2.00 23.10
CA THR A 47 -6.53 0.94 22.74
C THR A 47 -6.31 0.47 21.29
N SER A 48 -5.68 1.30 20.45
CA SER A 48 -5.44 1.01 19.02
C SER A 48 -4.10 1.57 18.51
N ILE A 49 -3.55 0.95 17.46
CA ILE A 49 -2.37 1.43 16.72
C ILE A 49 -2.64 2.80 16.08
N ILE A 50 -3.89 3.10 15.76
CA ILE A 50 -4.30 4.40 15.21
C ILE A 50 -4.17 5.50 16.27
N ASP A 51 -4.55 5.22 17.52
CA ASP A 51 -4.43 6.18 18.62
C ASP A 51 -2.95 6.47 18.93
N LEU A 52 -2.11 5.43 18.89
CA LEU A 52 -0.65 5.56 18.97
C LEU A 52 -0.10 6.47 17.86
N TYR A 53 -0.56 6.27 16.62
CA TYR A 53 -0.15 7.09 15.48
C TYR A 53 -0.58 8.55 15.63
N ILE A 54 -1.80 8.82 16.10
CA ILE A 54 -2.30 10.20 16.29
C ILE A 54 -1.47 10.94 17.35
N GLU A 55 -1.16 10.27 18.46
CA GLU A 55 -0.35 10.84 19.53
C GLU A 55 1.08 11.13 19.09
N LEU A 56 1.71 10.21 18.37
CA LEU A 56 3.05 10.40 17.82
C LEU A 56 3.09 11.44 16.70
N HIS A 57 2.02 11.56 15.92
CA HIS A 57 1.90 12.56 14.86
C HIS A 57 1.88 13.99 15.42
N LEU A 58 1.35 14.22 16.62
CA LEU A 58 1.42 15.52 17.31
C LEU A 58 2.88 15.96 17.55
N PHE A 59 3.78 14.99 17.72
CA PHE A 59 5.21 15.17 17.97
C PHE A 59 6.06 14.72 16.77
N LYS A 60 5.55 14.81 15.53
CA LYS A 60 6.24 14.34 14.32
C LYS A 60 7.67 14.87 14.14
N GLU A 61 7.96 16.06 14.67
CA GLU A 61 9.27 16.71 14.60
C GLU A 61 10.26 16.10 15.61
N ALA A 62 9.77 15.64 16.76
CA ALA A 62 10.58 15.01 17.79
C ALA A 62 10.78 13.50 17.54
N PHE A 63 9.83 12.85 16.87
CA PHE A 63 9.82 11.39 16.64
C PHE A 63 9.65 11.04 15.16
N SER A 64 10.51 11.61 14.32
CA SER A 64 10.43 11.45 12.87
C SER A 64 10.72 10.01 12.41
N LYS A 65 11.66 9.32 13.07
CA LYS A 65 12.07 7.97 12.69
C LYS A 65 11.02 6.95 13.11
N LEU A 66 10.56 7.03 14.36
CA LEU A 66 9.53 6.13 14.88
C LEU A 66 8.22 6.26 14.10
N THR A 67 7.82 7.49 13.78
CA THR A 67 6.61 7.75 12.98
C THR A 67 6.71 7.15 11.57
N ALA A 68 7.88 7.22 10.94
CA ALA A 68 8.13 6.61 9.64
C ALA A 68 8.01 5.08 9.68
N VAL A 69 8.53 4.44 10.74
CA VAL A 69 8.43 2.98 10.90
C VAL A 69 6.99 2.54 11.14
N ILE A 70 6.26 3.24 12.01
CA ILE A 70 4.85 2.93 12.29
C ILE A 70 4.00 3.12 11.03
N LYS A 71 4.19 4.22 10.30
CA LYS A 71 3.49 4.48 9.03
C LYS A 71 3.78 3.39 8.00
N SER A 72 5.04 2.97 7.87
CA SER A 72 5.42 1.90 6.94
C SER A 72 4.74 0.59 7.34
N THR A 73 4.74 0.25 8.63
CA THR A 73 4.12 -0.97 9.11
C THR A 73 2.60 -0.97 8.95
N MET A 74 1.94 0.19 9.07
CA MET A 74 0.51 0.35 8.74
C MET A 74 0.25 0.25 7.23
N THR A 75 1.20 0.65 6.40
CA THR A 75 1.07 0.61 4.94
C THR A 75 1.22 -0.80 4.38
N ILE A 76 2.08 -1.64 4.97
CA ILE A 76 2.30 -3.04 4.55
C ILE A 76 0.98 -3.84 4.41
N PRO A 77 0.12 -3.96 5.45
CA PRO A 77 -1.12 -4.73 5.34
C PRO A 77 -2.11 -4.12 4.35
N VAL A 78 -2.15 -2.79 4.24
CA VAL A 78 -3.01 -2.08 3.26
C VAL A 78 -2.56 -2.36 1.84
N SER A 79 -1.24 -2.36 1.60
CA SER A 79 -0.65 -2.70 0.30
C SER A 79 -0.89 -4.17 -0.05
N SER A 80 -0.72 -5.10 0.91
CA SER A 80 -1.02 -6.53 0.74
C SER A 80 -2.48 -6.75 0.37
N THR A 81 -3.41 -6.10 1.08
CA THR A 81 -4.85 -6.21 0.79
C THR A 81 -5.19 -5.70 -0.61
N THR A 82 -4.58 -4.59 -1.03
CA THR A 82 -4.76 -4.05 -2.39
C THR A 82 -4.18 -4.99 -3.45
N CYS A 83 -3.02 -5.57 -3.17
CA CYS A 83 -2.37 -6.57 -4.01
C CYS A 83 -3.20 -7.86 -4.14
N GLU A 84 -3.72 -8.38 -3.04
CA GLU A 84 -4.62 -9.54 -3.02
C GLU A 84 -5.92 -9.26 -3.78
N ARG A 85 -6.50 -8.07 -3.62
CA ARG A 85 -7.69 -7.65 -4.37
C ARG A 85 -7.41 -7.59 -5.88
N THR A 86 -6.29 -7.02 -6.29
CA THR A 86 -5.90 -6.92 -7.71
C THR A 86 -5.59 -8.29 -8.31
N PHE A 87 -4.88 -9.16 -7.60
CA PHE A 87 -4.64 -10.55 -8.03
C PHE A 87 -5.92 -11.40 -8.06
N SER A 88 -6.84 -11.18 -7.13
CA SER A 88 -8.15 -11.84 -7.14
C SER A 88 -8.96 -11.45 -8.38
N LYS A 89 -9.01 -10.16 -8.72
CA LYS A 89 -9.60 -9.67 -9.97
C LYS A 89 -8.92 -10.31 -11.20
N MET A 90 -7.59 -10.36 -11.21
CA MET A 90 -6.81 -10.99 -12.30
C MET A 90 -7.17 -12.47 -12.47
N LYS A 91 -7.25 -13.22 -11.36
CA LYS A 91 -7.61 -14.63 -11.37
C LYS A 91 -8.99 -14.85 -11.97
N THR A 92 -9.96 -14.00 -11.64
CA THR A 92 -11.30 -14.03 -12.23
C THR A 92 -11.26 -13.79 -13.74
N ILE A 93 -10.58 -12.72 -14.18
CA ILE A 93 -10.42 -12.39 -15.62
C ILE A 93 -9.76 -13.56 -16.38
N LYS A 94 -8.64 -14.07 -15.85
CA LYS A 94 -7.92 -15.21 -16.44
C LYS A 94 -8.80 -16.45 -16.54
N THR A 95 -9.64 -16.72 -15.53
CA THR A 95 -10.54 -17.87 -15.51
C THR A 95 -11.64 -17.76 -16.56
N THR A 96 -12.19 -16.56 -16.76
CA THR A 96 -13.23 -16.26 -17.75
C THR A 96 -12.72 -16.36 -19.18
N VAL A 97 -11.46 -15.98 -19.45
CA VAL A 97 -10.91 -15.83 -20.82
C VAL A 97 -10.03 -17.02 -21.26
N ARG A 98 -9.83 -18.02 -20.39
CA ARG A 98 -8.93 -19.18 -20.54
C ARG A 98 -9.07 -19.99 -21.84
N ASN A 99 -10.20 -19.93 -22.51
CA ASN A 99 -10.43 -20.69 -23.75
C ASN A 99 -10.24 -19.89 -25.04
N SER A 100 -9.89 -18.58 -25.00
CA SER A 100 -9.85 -17.76 -26.23
C SER A 100 -8.74 -16.71 -26.36
N MET A 101 -7.68 -16.67 -25.53
CA MET A 101 -6.67 -15.60 -25.63
C MET A 101 -5.20 -16.00 -25.42
N THR A 102 -4.33 -15.21 -26.05
CA THR A 102 -2.88 -15.13 -25.87
C THR A 102 -2.51 -14.27 -24.64
N ASP A 103 -1.37 -14.54 -24.01
CA ASP A 103 -0.89 -13.83 -22.80
C ASP A 103 -0.77 -12.30 -22.97
N VAL A 104 -0.42 -11.82 -24.17
CA VAL A 104 -0.31 -10.38 -24.46
C VAL A 104 -1.66 -9.68 -24.27
N ARG A 105 -2.72 -10.21 -24.87
CA ARG A 105 -4.07 -9.61 -24.77
C ARG A 105 -4.64 -9.71 -23.36
N LEU A 106 -4.24 -10.73 -22.59
CA LEU A 106 -4.58 -10.83 -21.17
C LEU A 106 -3.89 -9.73 -20.34
N SER A 107 -2.62 -9.42 -20.62
CA SER A 107 -1.89 -8.34 -19.97
C SER A 107 -2.53 -6.97 -20.22
N ASP A 108 -2.95 -6.71 -21.47
CA ASP A 108 -3.62 -5.46 -21.83
C ASP A 108 -4.97 -5.30 -21.11
N ILE A 109 -5.77 -6.37 -21.05
CA ILE A 109 -7.05 -6.38 -20.32
C ILE A 109 -6.83 -6.22 -18.83
N TYR A 110 -5.78 -6.83 -18.28
CA TYR A 110 -5.45 -6.70 -16.87
C TYR A 110 -5.06 -5.26 -16.51
N LEU A 111 -4.22 -4.62 -17.34
CA LEU A 111 -3.85 -3.21 -17.18
C LEU A 111 -5.10 -2.32 -17.20
N LEU A 112 -5.96 -2.50 -18.21
CA LEU A 112 -7.23 -1.78 -18.28
C LEU A 112 -8.12 -2.05 -17.06
N ALA A 113 -8.13 -3.26 -16.52
CA ALA A 113 -8.96 -3.65 -15.39
C ALA A 113 -8.51 -3.07 -14.04
N ILE A 114 -7.20 -2.81 -13.88
CA ILE A 114 -6.59 -2.12 -12.75
C ILE A 114 -6.86 -0.61 -12.86
N GLU A 115 -6.59 -0.04 -14.03
CA GLU A 115 -6.71 1.40 -14.28
C GLU A 115 -8.14 1.86 -14.57
N ARG A 116 -9.15 1.02 -14.32
CA ARG A 116 -10.58 1.39 -14.48
C ARG A 116 -11.02 2.55 -13.60
N ASP A 117 -10.28 2.82 -12.53
CA ASP A 117 -10.57 3.90 -11.60
C ASP A 117 -10.02 5.26 -12.11
N LEU A 118 -9.27 5.27 -13.22
CA LEU A 118 -8.87 6.49 -13.93
C LEU A 118 -9.98 6.98 -14.87
N ASP A 119 -10.21 8.29 -14.89
CA ASP A 119 -11.15 8.91 -15.82
C ASP A 119 -10.52 8.97 -17.21
N ILE A 120 -10.99 8.11 -18.10
CA ILE A 120 -10.47 7.97 -19.45
C ILE A 120 -11.47 8.58 -20.43
N ASN A 121 -11.01 9.52 -21.26
CA ASN A 121 -11.83 10.11 -22.30
C ASN A 121 -12.01 9.12 -23.46
N PHE A 122 -13.16 8.44 -23.48
CA PHE A 122 -13.47 7.43 -24.49
C PHE A 122 -13.51 8.00 -25.92
N GLU A 123 -13.94 9.25 -26.12
CA GLU A 123 -14.00 9.89 -27.45
C GLU A 123 -12.60 9.98 -28.07
N GLN A 124 -11.59 10.41 -27.29
CA GLN A 124 -10.22 10.50 -27.79
C GLN A 124 -9.65 9.13 -28.19
N ILE A 125 -10.00 8.07 -27.45
CA ILE A 125 -9.57 6.70 -27.77
C ILE A 125 -10.24 6.21 -29.05
N ILE A 126 -11.52 6.53 -29.24
CA ILE A 126 -12.29 6.16 -30.43
C ILE A 126 -11.71 6.87 -31.66
N ASP A 127 -11.44 8.17 -31.57
CA ASP A 127 -10.83 8.95 -32.64
C ASP A 127 -9.44 8.40 -33.00
N ALA A 128 -8.58 8.15 -32.00
CA ALA A 128 -7.26 7.57 -32.21
C ALA A 128 -7.33 6.17 -32.84
N PHE A 129 -8.27 5.33 -32.41
CA PHE A 129 -8.48 4.00 -32.99
C PHE A 129 -8.95 4.08 -34.45
N SER A 130 -9.85 5.01 -34.76
CA SER A 130 -10.35 5.29 -36.11
C SER A 130 -9.23 5.73 -37.05
N ASP A 131 -8.34 6.61 -36.58
CA ASP A 131 -7.19 7.10 -37.33
C ASP A 131 -6.15 6.01 -37.63
N ILE A 132 -5.91 5.11 -36.67
CA ILE A 132 -4.97 3.98 -36.82
C ILE A 132 -5.56 2.89 -37.71
N HIS A 133 -6.87 2.64 -37.61
CA HIS A 133 -7.55 1.58 -38.35
C HIS A 133 -8.63 2.11 -39.30
N LYS A 134 -8.20 2.91 -40.28
CA LYS A 134 -9.05 3.54 -41.33
C LYS A 134 -9.97 2.61 -42.13
N ASN A 135 -9.83 1.28 -41.98
CA ASN A 135 -10.62 0.26 -42.68
C ASN A 135 -11.51 -0.59 -41.74
N SER A 136 -11.61 -0.24 -40.46
CA SER A 136 -12.50 -0.93 -39.51
C SER A 136 -13.94 -0.51 -39.76
N ARG A 137 -14.83 -1.45 -40.09
CA ARG A 137 -16.28 -1.21 -40.25
C ARG A 137 -17.01 -1.02 -38.91
N ILE A 138 -16.44 -0.31 -37.96
CA ILE A 138 -17.12 -0.01 -36.70
C ILE A 138 -17.61 1.43 -36.81
N ILE A 139 -18.76 1.59 -37.47
CA ILE A 139 -19.49 2.86 -37.51
C ILE A 139 -20.48 2.82 -36.35
N LEU A 140 -20.14 3.49 -35.25
CA LEU A 140 -21.07 3.67 -34.14
C LEU A 140 -22.00 4.84 -34.50
N LYS A 141 -23.30 4.56 -34.56
CA LYS A 141 -24.39 5.54 -34.68
C LYS A 141 -24.88 5.92 -33.30
#